data_AF-A0A4Y2NZV4-F1
#
_entry.id   AF-A0A4Y2NZV4-F1
#
_cell.length_a   1.000
_cell.length_b   1.000
_cell.length_c   1.000
_cell.angle_alpha   90.00
_cell.angle_beta   90.00
_cell.angle_gamma   90.00
#
_symmetry.space_group_name_H-M   'P 1'
#
loop_
_entity.id
_entity.type
_entity.pdbx_description
1 polymer ?
#
loop_
_entity_poly.entity_id
_entity_poly.type
_entity_poly.pdbx_seq_one_letter_code
_entity_poly.pdbx_strand_id
1 'polypeptide(L)'
;MQTGIGGAADFVFDFKEDKVEITVQKNVELEFRLLYAPIFMRMLSMTKDVVLTGKTLHVLQKVDRPPLNEYFRVSITDKPTIPEKVKKTEHLELEVGFYKNSEQLFSSFKHLAFNHLANNKVKIHIPDTSTVNLQDGLRDLLGFKKSTLNGGTHISDYQLELDGGITEIYVYSDIIESHFVGDTIAPLLRIIPVMSTKEDQIVINYQRPLYFPLRKNYIDCIEIELKSSSGDGIIFTSGKSLLVLSFRRRTV
;
A
#
# COMPACT_ATOMS: atom_id res chain seq x y z
N MET A 1 -9.39 39.26 -47.36
CA MET A 1 -8.58 38.07 -47.64
C MET A 1 -8.13 37.51 -46.32
N GLN A 2 -8.72 36.39 -45.91
CA GLN A 2 -8.36 35.64 -44.71
C GLN A 2 -7.22 34.71 -45.10
N THR A 3 -6.00 35.02 -44.67
CA THR A 3 -4.85 34.11 -44.79
C THR A 3 -4.30 33.91 -43.38
N GLY A 4 -5.02 33.13 -42.58
CA GLY A 4 -4.55 32.62 -41.30
C GLY A 4 -4.23 31.14 -41.47
N ILE A 5 -3.03 30.74 -41.04
CA ILE A 5 -2.56 29.36 -41.02
C ILE A 5 -3.62 28.51 -40.33
N GLY A 6 -4.13 27.51 -41.04
CA GLY A 6 -5.31 26.73 -40.65
C GLY A 6 -5.31 26.32 -39.17
N GLY A 7 -6.27 26.88 -38.44
CA GLY A 7 -6.80 26.31 -37.20
C GLY A 7 -5.86 26.17 -36.01
N ALA A 8 -4.72 26.86 -35.91
CA ALA A 8 -3.89 26.81 -34.69
C ALA A 8 -3.83 28.16 -33.95
N ALA A 9 -3.82 29.26 -34.69
CA ALA A 9 -3.94 30.60 -34.16
C ALA A 9 -4.49 31.57 -35.21
N ASP A 10 -5.30 32.52 -34.74
CA ASP A 10 -5.92 33.56 -35.55
C ASP A 10 -5.33 34.93 -35.23
N PHE A 11 -5.07 35.72 -36.27
CA PHE A 11 -4.57 37.08 -36.19
C PHE A 11 -5.61 38.02 -36.77
N VAL A 12 -6.18 38.88 -35.93
CA VAL A 12 -7.19 39.86 -36.33
C VAL A 12 -6.58 41.25 -36.22
N PHE A 13 -6.37 41.89 -37.37
CA PHE A 13 -5.74 43.20 -37.47
C PHE A 13 -6.79 44.31 -37.52
N ASP A 14 -6.65 45.29 -36.63
CA ASP A 14 -7.32 46.58 -36.70
C ASP A 14 -6.34 47.63 -37.23
N PHE A 15 -6.43 47.91 -38.53
CA PHE A 15 -5.57 48.86 -39.22
C PHE A 15 -5.89 50.33 -38.92
N LYS A 16 -7.02 50.64 -38.27
CA LYS A 16 -7.33 52.02 -37.88
C LYS A 16 -6.63 52.39 -36.59
N GLU A 17 -6.54 51.42 -35.69
CA GLU A 17 -5.99 51.57 -34.35
C GLU A 17 -4.56 51.02 -34.22
N ASP A 18 -3.97 50.56 -35.32
CA ASP A 18 -2.68 49.85 -35.37
C ASP A 18 -2.60 48.75 -34.30
N LYS A 19 -3.63 47.91 -34.20
CA LYS A 19 -3.70 46.81 -33.21
C LYS A 19 -3.81 45.46 -33.88
N VAL A 20 -3.28 44.44 -33.22
CA VAL A 20 -3.50 43.05 -33.59
C VAL A 20 -3.95 42.26 -32.38
N GLU A 21 -5.04 41.54 -32.54
CA GLU A 21 -5.51 40.54 -31.60
C GLU A 21 -5.04 39.17 -32.08
N ILE A 22 -4.31 38.46 -31.22
CA ILE A 22 -3.78 37.12 -31.48
C ILE A 22 -4.55 36.15 -30.59
N THR A 23 -5.29 35.25 -31.20
CA THR A 23 -6.05 34.19 -30.52
C THR A 23 -5.41 32.85 -30.80
N VAL A 24 -4.79 32.24 -29.79
CA VAL A 24 -4.16 30.93 -29.87
C VAL A 24 -5.14 29.86 -29.38
N GLN A 25 -5.31 28.78 -30.15
CA GLN A 25 -6.20 27.70 -29.76
C GLN A 25 -5.74 27.00 -28.48
N LYS A 26 -6.69 26.34 -27.80
CA LYS A 26 -6.38 25.52 -26.63
C LYS A 26 -5.33 24.47 -27.02
N ASN A 27 -4.34 24.23 -26.14
CA ASN A 27 -3.26 23.27 -26.34
C ASN A 27 -2.21 23.65 -27.42
N VAL A 28 -2.25 24.89 -27.91
CA VAL A 28 -1.24 25.44 -28.81
C VAL A 28 -0.44 26.53 -28.10
N GLU A 29 0.87 26.52 -28.31
CA GLU A 29 1.80 27.57 -27.90
C GLU A 29 2.42 28.21 -29.15
N LEU A 30 2.36 29.54 -29.23
CA LEU A 30 3.08 30.29 -30.25
C LEU A 30 4.37 30.85 -29.65
N GLU A 31 5.50 30.35 -30.11
CA GLU A 31 6.81 30.77 -29.63
C GLU A 31 7.46 31.75 -30.63
N PHE A 32 7.62 32.99 -30.18
CA PHE A 32 8.36 34.05 -30.84
C PHE A 32 9.76 34.13 -30.26
N ARG A 33 10.77 33.83 -31.07
CA ARG A 33 12.17 34.02 -30.70
C ARG A 33 12.78 35.14 -31.53
N LEU A 34 13.54 36.02 -30.88
CA LEU A 34 14.24 37.13 -31.53
C LEU A 34 15.17 36.65 -32.64
N LEU A 35 15.69 35.43 -32.51
CA LEU A 35 16.56 34.79 -33.50
C LEU A 35 15.84 34.51 -34.84
N TYR A 36 14.53 34.28 -34.83
CA TYR A 36 13.77 33.82 -36.01
C TYR A 36 12.79 34.85 -36.55
N ALA A 37 12.32 35.79 -35.72
CA ALA A 37 11.35 36.81 -36.10
C ALA A 37 11.63 38.21 -35.50
N PRO A 38 12.83 38.79 -35.67
CA PRO A 38 13.23 40.03 -35.00
C PRO A 38 12.38 41.25 -35.42
N ILE A 39 12.05 41.41 -36.71
CA ILE A 39 11.26 42.56 -37.19
C ILE A 39 9.80 42.39 -36.75
N PHE A 40 9.24 41.20 -36.88
CA PHE A 40 7.87 40.91 -36.45
C PHE A 40 7.69 41.10 -34.94
N MET A 41 8.65 40.66 -34.12
CA MET A 41 8.62 40.88 -32.67
C MET A 41 8.73 42.36 -32.30
N ARG A 42 9.54 43.14 -33.03
CA ARG A 42 9.59 44.59 -32.85
C ARG A 42 8.26 45.26 -33.21
N MET A 43 7.57 44.80 -34.26
CA MET A 43 6.22 45.27 -34.58
C MET A 43 5.26 45.01 -33.42
N LEU A 44 5.36 43.85 -32.75
CA LEU A 44 4.51 43.50 -31.60
C LEU A 44 4.97 44.08 -30.24
N SER A 45 5.98 44.95 -30.23
CA SER A 45 6.60 45.51 -29.01
C SER A 45 7.21 44.46 -28.06
N MET A 46 7.69 43.34 -28.60
CA MET A 46 8.33 42.25 -27.83
C MET A 46 9.86 42.40 -27.88
N THR A 47 10.49 42.58 -26.71
CA THR A 47 11.94 42.84 -26.60
C THR A 47 12.77 41.62 -26.17
N LYS A 48 12.12 40.48 -25.94
CA LYS A 48 12.72 39.19 -25.55
C LYS A 48 11.89 38.05 -26.13
N ASP A 49 12.39 36.83 -26.09
CA ASP A 49 11.64 35.64 -26.48
C ASP A 49 10.33 35.52 -25.69
N VAL A 50 9.23 35.26 -26.39
CA VAL A 50 7.86 35.25 -25.85
C VAL A 50 7.12 34.02 -26.33
N VAL A 51 6.38 33.39 -25.41
CA VAL A 51 5.42 32.33 -25.72
C VAL A 51 4.01 32.86 -25.48
N LEU A 52 3.16 32.84 -26.49
CA LEU A 52 1.75 33.23 -26.38
C LEU A 52 0.85 32.00 -26.25
N THR A 53 -0.12 32.11 -25.34
CA THR A 53 -1.23 31.17 -25.17
C THR A 53 -2.53 31.95 -24.97
N GLY A 54 -3.65 31.39 -25.39
CA GLY A 54 -4.95 32.04 -25.29
C GLY A 54 -5.04 33.34 -26.12
N LYS A 55 -5.75 34.34 -25.59
CA LYS A 55 -6.08 35.57 -26.30
C LYS A 55 -5.21 36.74 -25.81
N THR A 56 -4.54 37.43 -26.73
CA THR A 56 -3.65 38.55 -26.43
C THR A 56 -3.86 39.71 -27.42
N LEU A 57 -3.62 40.94 -26.98
CA LEU A 57 -3.78 42.16 -27.78
C LEU A 57 -2.48 42.95 -27.78
N HIS A 58 -2.01 43.33 -28.97
CA HIS A 58 -0.76 44.05 -29.17
C HIS A 58 -0.97 45.31 -30.02
N VAL A 59 -0.31 46.40 -29.62
CA VAL A 59 -0.21 47.63 -30.43
C VAL A 59 1.00 47.50 -31.35
N LEU A 60 0.77 47.72 -32.64
CA LEU A 60 1.75 47.61 -33.70
C LEU A 60 2.66 48.84 -33.74
N GLN A 61 3.96 48.59 -33.74
CA GLN A 61 4.97 49.62 -33.94
C GLN A 61 5.34 49.72 -35.43
N LYS A 62 5.57 50.95 -35.89
CA LYS A 62 6.15 51.18 -37.21
C LYS A 62 7.57 50.62 -37.26
N VAL A 63 7.88 49.92 -38.33
CA VAL A 63 9.22 49.35 -38.58
C VAL A 63 9.76 49.88 -39.89
N ASP A 64 11.07 50.13 -39.93
CA ASP A 64 11.73 50.77 -41.08
C ASP A 64 11.73 49.91 -42.35
N ARG A 65 11.57 48.58 -42.19
CA ARG A 65 11.64 47.58 -43.27
C ARG A 65 10.68 46.42 -42.97
N PRO A 66 10.08 45.79 -44.00
CA PRO A 66 9.19 44.64 -43.80
C PRO A 66 9.98 43.40 -43.35
N PRO A 67 9.34 42.49 -42.58
CA PRO A 67 9.95 41.19 -42.26
C PRO A 67 10.16 40.38 -43.53
N LEU A 68 11.37 39.83 -43.72
CA LEU A 68 11.73 38.99 -44.87
C LEU A 68 12.17 37.61 -44.36
N ASN A 69 11.46 36.56 -44.77
CA ASN A 69 11.74 35.16 -44.41
C ASN A 69 11.74 34.87 -42.89
N GLU A 70 11.05 35.70 -42.09
CA GLU A 70 10.89 35.48 -40.66
C GLU A 70 9.81 34.43 -40.38
N TYR A 71 10.02 33.63 -39.34
CA TYR A 71 9.06 32.62 -38.91
C TYR A 71 9.01 32.50 -37.39
N PHE A 72 7.87 32.06 -36.87
CA PHE A 72 7.69 31.72 -35.47
C PHE A 72 7.39 30.23 -35.36
N ARG A 73 7.61 29.66 -34.18
CA ARG A 73 7.38 28.25 -33.94
C ARG A 73 5.98 28.06 -33.37
N VAL A 74 5.23 27.12 -33.94
CA VAL A 74 3.96 26.66 -33.38
C VAL A 74 4.22 25.33 -32.71
N SER A 75 4.02 25.27 -31.40
CA SER A 75 4.10 24.04 -30.61
C SER A 75 2.70 23.60 -30.25
N ILE A 76 2.21 22.55 -30.91
CA ILE A 76 0.96 21.89 -30.51
C ILE A 76 1.33 20.93 -29.41
N THR A 77 1.02 21.29 -28.17
CA THR A 77 1.13 20.35 -27.07
C THR A 77 -0.18 19.63 -27.00
N ASP A 78 -0.29 18.43 -27.58
CA ASP A 78 -1.25 17.45 -27.11
C ASP A 78 -0.89 17.19 -25.65
N LYS A 79 -1.36 18.06 -24.73
CA LYS A 79 -1.45 17.70 -23.33
C LYS A 79 -2.53 16.63 -23.38
N PRO A 80 -2.20 15.33 -23.28
CA PRO A 80 -3.25 14.43 -22.90
C PRO A 80 -3.81 15.05 -21.62
N THR A 81 -5.13 15.16 -21.54
CA THR A 81 -5.82 15.19 -20.27
C THR A 81 -5.52 13.84 -19.61
N ILE A 82 -4.25 13.55 -19.29
CA ILE A 82 -3.92 12.57 -18.27
C ILE A 82 -4.57 13.23 -17.07
N PRO A 83 -5.69 12.70 -16.52
CA PRO A 83 -5.97 13.02 -15.14
C PRO A 83 -4.65 12.69 -14.45
N GLU A 84 -4.03 13.70 -13.85
CA GLU A 84 -2.90 13.52 -12.94
C GLU A 84 -3.13 12.16 -12.29
N LYS A 85 -2.25 11.17 -12.54
CA LYS A 85 -2.48 9.81 -12.02
C LYS A 85 -2.47 9.97 -10.51
N VAL A 86 -3.63 10.30 -9.93
CA VAL A 86 -3.81 10.50 -8.51
C VAL A 86 -3.60 9.10 -7.99
N LYS A 87 -2.41 8.87 -7.44
CA LYS A 87 -2.08 7.63 -6.78
C LYS A 87 -2.98 7.58 -5.55
N LYS A 88 -4.17 7.01 -5.73
CA LYS A 88 -5.11 6.78 -4.64
C LYS A 88 -4.55 5.62 -3.83
N THR A 89 -4.09 5.92 -2.63
CA THR A 89 -3.72 4.89 -1.66
C THR A 89 -4.90 4.66 -0.74
N GLU A 90 -5.40 3.44 -0.74
CA GLU A 90 -6.44 3.00 0.19
C GLU A 90 -5.80 2.01 1.16
N HIS A 91 -5.99 2.25 2.46
CA HIS A 91 -5.63 1.30 3.50
C HIS A 91 -6.78 0.33 3.67
N LEU A 92 -6.54 -0.94 3.36
CA LEU A 92 -7.50 -2.02 3.55
C LEU A 92 -7.20 -2.68 4.88
N GLU A 93 -8.04 -2.42 5.87
CA GLU A 93 -7.96 -3.06 7.17
C GLU A 93 -8.85 -4.29 7.19
N LEU A 94 -8.32 -5.37 7.75
CA LEU A 94 -9.09 -6.56 8.06
C LEU A 94 -9.78 -6.36 9.40
N GLU A 95 -11.04 -6.77 9.48
CA GLU A 95 -11.73 -6.83 10.77
C GLU A 95 -10.98 -7.79 11.69
N VAL A 96 -10.66 -7.32 12.90
CA VAL A 96 -10.01 -8.17 13.90
C VAL A 96 -10.96 -9.32 14.23
N GLY A 97 -10.54 -10.54 13.92
CA GLY A 97 -11.39 -11.70 14.10
C GLY A 97 -10.73 -13.01 13.69
N PHE A 98 -11.32 -14.11 14.13
CA PHE A 98 -10.88 -15.45 13.76
C PHE A 98 -11.62 -15.88 12.49
N TYR A 99 -10.90 -15.93 11.37
CA TYR A 99 -11.43 -16.46 10.11
C TYR A 99 -11.42 -18.00 10.16
N LYS A 100 -12.59 -18.62 9.97
CA LYS A 100 -12.78 -20.08 10.05
C LYS A 100 -12.17 -20.81 8.86
N ASN A 101 -12.30 -20.23 7.68
CA ASN A 101 -11.81 -20.79 6.43
C ASN A 101 -11.32 -19.68 5.49
N SER A 102 -10.69 -20.09 4.39
CA SER A 102 -10.16 -19.19 3.36
C SER A 102 -11.26 -18.31 2.75
N GLU A 103 -12.45 -18.85 2.55
CA GLU A 103 -13.60 -18.14 1.97
C GLU A 103 -14.05 -16.95 2.83
N GLN A 104 -14.14 -17.14 4.15
CA GLN A 104 -14.48 -16.07 5.10
C GLN A 104 -13.39 -15.01 5.17
N LEU A 105 -12.11 -15.41 5.11
CA LEU A 105 -11.01 -14.47 5.01
C LEU A 105 -11.08 -13.67 3.72
N PHE A 106 -11.27 -14.34 2.57
CA PHE A 106 -11.28 -13.68 1.27
C PHE A 106 -12.47 -12.76 1.08
N SER A 107 -13.64 -13.09 1.63
CA SER A 107 -14.83 -12.24 1.58
C SER A 107 -14.68 -10.93 2.37
N SER A 108 -13.73 -10.86 3.31
CA SER A 108 -13.43 -9.62 4.04
C SER A 108 -12.69 -8.57 3.19
N PHE A 109 -12.08 -8.97 2.07
CA PHE A 109 -11.42 -8.03 1.16
C PHE A 109 -12.39 -7.46 0.14
N LYS A 110 -12.62 -6.15 0.22
CA LYS A 110 -13.58 -5.46 -0.68
C LYS A 110 -13.04 -5.21 -2.10
N HIS A 111 -11.72 -5.11 -2.26
CA HIS A 111 -11.09 -4.65 -3.50
C HIS A 111 -10.09 -5.65 -4.10
N LEU A 112 -9.84 -6.77 -3.43
CA LEU A 112 -8.90 -7.80 -3.87
C LEU A 112 -9.61 -9.13 -3.97
N ALA A 113 -9.56 -9.74 -5.15
CA ALA A 113 -10.07 -11.08 -5.37
C ALA A 113 -8.94 -12.09 -5.16
N PHE A 114 -9.19 -13.05 -4.28
CA PHE A 114 -8.29 -14.16 -3.99
C PHE A 114 -8.89 -15.46 -4.52
N ASN A 115 -8.05 -16.30 -5.10
CA ASN A 115 -8.43 -17.65 -5.49
C ASN A 115 -7.63 -18.64 -4.64
N HIS A 116 -8.35 -19.55 -4.00
CA HIS A 116 -7.76 -20.69 -3.31
C HIS A 116 -7.37 -21.76 -4.33
N LEU A 117 -6.11 -22.20 -4.30
CA LEU A 117 -5.62 -23.27 -5.16
C LEU A 117 -5.68 -24.61 -4.41
N ALA A 118 -5.76 -25.72 -5.15
CA ALA A 118 -5.88 -27.08 -4.60
C ALA A 118 -4.75 -27.49 -3.63
N ASN A 119 -3.59 -26.81 -3.70
CA ASN A 119 -2.45 -27.02 -2.81
C ASN A 119 -2.44 -26.06 -1.60
N ASN A 120 -3.59 -25.50 -1.24
CA ASN A 120 -3.77 -24.51 -0.18
C ASN A 120 -3.00 -23.19 -0.41
N LYS A 121 -2.52 -22.93 -1.64
CA LYS A 121 -1.88 -21.65 -1.99
C LYS A 121 -2.89 -20.59 -2.37
N VAL A 122 -2.49 -19.34 -2.23
CA VAL A 122 -3.29 -18.17 -2.57
C VAL A 122 -2.84 -17.61 -3.92
N LYS A 123 -3.78 -17.44 -4.84
CA LYS A 123 -3.56 -16.70 -6.08
C LYS A 123 -4.27 -15.36 -5.99
N ILE A 124 -3.52 -14.28 -6.16
CA ILE A 124 -4.03 -12.91 -6.20
C ILE A 124 -3.80 -12.33 -7.59
N HIS A 125 -4.81 -11.65 -8.13
CA HIS A 125 -4.67 -10.87 -9.35
C HIS A 125 -4.70 -9.38 -9.01
N ILE A 126 -3.64 -8.67 -9.36
CA ILE A 126 -3.49 -7.23 -9.14
C ILE A 126 -3.54 -6.56 -10.52
N PRO A 127 -4.39 -5.55 -10.75
CA PRO A 127 -4.39 -4.81 -12.01
C PRO A 127 -3.00 -4.27 -12.35
N ASP A 128 -2.60 -4.30 -13.63
CA ASP A 128 -1.24 -3.94 -14.07
C ASP A 128 -0.78 -2.54 -13.63
N THR A 129 -1.73 -1.65 -13.38
CA THR A 129 -1.50 -0.26 -12.95
C THR A 129 -1.39 -0.08 -11.44
N SER A 130 -1.53 -1.16 -10.65
CA SER A 130 -1.68 -1.12 -9.20
C SER A 130 -0.56 -1.87 -8.49
N THR A 131 -0.36 -1.53 -7.21
CA THR A 131 0.57 -2.21 -6.31
C THR A 131 -0.10 -2.49 -4.99
N VAL A 132 0.03 -3.70 -4.47
CA VAL A 132 -0.46 -4.08 -3.13
C VAL A 132 0.73 -4.19 -2.20
N ASN A 133 0.65 -3.54 -1.03
CA ASN A 133 1.64 -3.68 0.02
C ASN A 133 1.00 -4.40 1.22
N LEU A 134 1.52 -5.58 1.54
CA LEU A 134 1.08 -6.44 2.64
C LEU A 134 2.00 -6.21 3.83
N GLN A 135 1.41 -5.93 4.99
CA GLN A 135 2.13 -5.94 6.28
C GLN A 135 2.52 -7.38 6.65
N ASP A 136 3.54 -7.54 7.50
CA ASP A 136 4.16 -8.83 7.80
C ASP A 136 3.15 -9.91 8.19
N GLY A 137 2.26 -9.63 9.15
CA GLY A 137 1.27 -10.61 9.60
C GLY A 137 0.33 -11.07 8.47
N LEU A 138 -0.13 -10.17 7.60
CA LEU A 138 -1.00 -10.54 6.49
C LEU A 138 -0.23 -11.20 5.35
N ARG A 139 1.00 -10.74 5.08
CA ARG A 139 1.90 -11.34 4.11
C ARG A 139 2.15 -12.80 4.45
N ASP A 140 2.47 -13.08 5.71
CA ASP A 140 2.79 -14.42 6.20
C ASP A 140 1.53 -15.29 6.25
N LEU A 141 0.40 -14.76 6.73
CA LEU A 141 -0.92 -15.42 6.70
C LEU A 141 -1.28 -15.89 5.28
N LEU A 142 -1.10 -15.03 4.28
CA LEU A 142 -1.38 -15.33 2.86
C LEU A 142 -0.28 -16.16 2.18
N GLY A 143 0.85 -16.40 2.86
CA GLY A 143 1.95 -17.24 2.38
C GLY A 143 2.88 -16.57 1.35
N PHE A 144 2.95 -15.24 1.29
CA PHE A 144 3.85 -14.54 0.37
C PHE A 144 5.22 -14.25 1.03
N LYS A 145 6.32 -14.31 0.29
CA LYS A 145 7.63 -13.89 0.79
C LYS A 145 7.86 -12.38 0.62
N LYS A 146 7.23 -11.78 -0.41
CA LYS A 146 7.37 -10.37 -0.74
C LYS A 146 6.20 -9.58 -0.15
N SER A 147 6.50 -8.51 0.59
CA SER A 147 5.50 -7.58 1.10
C SER A 147 4.85 -6.76 -0.02
N THR A 148 5.60 -6.41 -1.07
CA THR A 148 5.08 -5.63 -2.19
C THR A 148 4.85 -6.50 -3.42
N LEU A 149 3.61 -6.49 -3.91
CA LEU A 149 3.16 -7.18 -5.11
C LEU A 149 2.75 -6.15 -6.16
N ASN A 150 3.39 -6.18 -7.33
CA ASN A 150 3.09 -5.28 -8.44
C ASN A 150 1.92 -5.80 -9.28
N GLY A 151 1.51 -5.05 -10.30
CA GLY A 151 0.56 -5.50 -11.30
C GLY A 151 0.88 -6.88 -11.88
N GLY A 152 -0.16 -7.67 -12.12
CA GLY A 152 -0.09 -9.03 -12.62
C GLY A 152 -0.67 -10.07 -11.67
N THR A 153 -0.45 -11.34 -12.02
CA THR A 153 -0.93 -12.49 -11.25
C THR A 153 0.19 -13.04 -10.38
N HIS A 154 -0.06 -13.17 -9.08
CA HIS A 154 0.90 -13.72 -8.11
C HIS A 154 0.31 -14.95 -7.44
N ILE A 155 1.18 -15.92 -7.16
CA ILE A 155 0.86 -17.12 -6.39
C ILE A 155 1.76 -17.12 -5.17
N SER A 156 1.19 -17.44 -4.00
CA SER A 156 1.91 -17.49 -2.74
C SER A 156 3.09 -18.48 -2.78
N ASP A 157 4.16 -18.14 -2.09
CA ASP A 157 5.36 -18.97 -1.97
C ASP A 157 5.05 -20.19 -1.08
N TYR A 158 4.25 -19.98 -0.03
CA TYR A 158 3.82 -20.95 0.97
C TYR A 158 2.30 -21.15 0.96
N GLN A 159 1.83 -22.12 1.75
CA GLN A 159 0.39 -22.39 1.92
C GLN A 159 -0.25 -21.30 2.79
N LEU A 160 -1.55 -21.09 2.62
CA LEU A 160 -2.36 -20.21 3.45
C LEU A 160 -2.40 -20.76 4.89
N GLU A 161 -2.00 -19.93 5.84
CA GLU A 161 -1.89 -20.30 7.25
C GLU A 161 -2.91 -19.52 8.08
N LEU A 162 -4.11 -20.07 8.25
CA LEU A 162 -5.20 -19.35 8.91
C LEU A 162 -5.00 -19.19 10.42
N ASP A 163 -4.26 -20.07 11.07
CA ASP A 163 -3.99 -20.01 12.52
C ASP A 163 -2.93 -18.95 12.90
N GLY A 164 -2.41 -18.21 11.92
CA GLY A 164 -1.38 -17.21 12.14
C GLY A 164 -0.05 -17.80 12.63
N GLY A 165 0.20 -19.09 12.34
CA GLY A 165 1.40 -19.81 12.74
C GLY A 165 1.40 -20.27 14.20
N ILE A 166 0.27 -20.15 14.91
CA ILE A 166 0.14 -20.61 16.30
C ILE A 166 -0.36 -22.06 16.30
N THR A 167 0.57 -23.00 16.22
CA THR A 167 0.30 -24.44 16.29
C THR A 167 0.21 -24.97 17.73
N GLU A 168 0.91 -24.30 18.65
CA GLU A 168 0.97 -24.67 20.05
C GLU A 168 1.15 -23.45 20.96
N ILE A 169 0.71 -23.62 22.21
CA ILE A 169 0.81 -22.60 23.25
C ILE A 169 1.73 -23.12 24.36
N TYR A 170 2.78 -22.36 24.64
CA TYR A 170 3.72 -22.61 25.71
C TYR A 170 3.24 -21.89 26.97
N VAL A 171 2.99 -22.65 28.03
CA VAL A 171 2.46 -22.17 29.31
C VAL A 171 3.60 -22.07 30.32
N TYR A 172 4.02 -20.86 30.65
CA TYR A 172 5.05 -20.61 31.66
C TYR A 172 4.41 -20.20 32.99
N SER A 173 5.14 -20.42 34.08
CA SER A 173 4.74 -19.87 35.38
C SER A 173 5.93 -19.54 36.26
N ASP A 174 5.85 -18.43 36.99
CA ASP A 174 6.94 -17.92 37.82
C ASP A 174 7.16 -18.70 39.13
N ILE A 175 6.23 -19.60 39.50
CA ILE A 175 6.28 -20.35 40.76
C ILE A 175 7.07 -21.66 40.69
N ILE A 176 7.43 -22.16 39.51
CA ILE A 176 8.20 -23.40 39.36
C ILE A 176 9.69 -23.12 39.15
N GLU A 177 10.54 -24.05 39.57
CA GLU A 177 11.95 -24.03 39.19
C GLU A 177 12.11 -24.24 37.68
N SER A 178 13.05 -23.52 37.07
CA SER A 178 13.36 -23.72 35.65
C SER A 178 14.00 -25.09 35.43
N HIS A 179 13.62 -25.75 34.33
CA HIS A 179 14.15 -27.03 33.95
C HIS A 179 14.50 -27.04 32.46
N PHE A 180 15.21 -28.08 32.01
CA PHE A 180 15.53 -28.26 30.61
C PHE A 180 14.26 -28.45 29.77
N VAL A 181 14.19 -27.71 28.67
CA VAL A 181 13.17 -27.78 27.62
C VAL A 181 13.91 -27.69 26.29
N GLY A 182 14.10 -28.83 25.61
CA GLY A 182 14.94 -28.87 24.41
C GLY A 182 16.37 -28.41 24.71
N ASP A 183 16.80 -27.32 24.08
CA ASP A 183 18.12 -26.70 24.21
C ASP A 183 18.16 -25.51 25.20
N THR A 184 17.05 -25.18 25.86
CA THR A 184 16.96 -24.07 26.81
C THR A 184 16.56 -24.52 28.23
N ILE A 185 16.71 -23.61 29.21
CA ILE A 185 16.27 -23.78 30.59
C ILE A 185 15.17 -22.76 30.87
N ALA A 186 13.95 -23.21 31.15
CA ALA A 186 12.80 -22.34 31.33
C ALA A 186 11.79 -22.89 32.36
N PRO A 187 11.00 -22.01 33.02
CA PRO A 187 9.95 -22.43 33.94
C PRO A 187 8.65 -22.77 33.18
N LEU A 188 8.71 -23.79 32.32
CA LEU A 188 7.61 -24.20 31.44
C LEU A 188 6.73 -25.27 32.09
N LEU A 189 5.46 -24.97 32.34
CA LEU A 189 4.51 -25.96 32.87
C LEU A 189 4.12 -26.99 31.80
N ARG A 190 3.73 -26.51 30.62
CA ARG A 190 3.15 -27.33 29.55
C ARG A 190 3.27 -26.69 28.17
N ILE A 191 3.15 -27.54 27.15
CA ILE A 191 2.88 -27.16 25.77
C ILE A 191 1.48 -27.70 25.44
N ILE A 192 0.60 -26.83 24.97
CA ILE A 192 -0.78 -27.15 24.59
C ILE A 192 -0.88 -27.11 23.07
N PRO A 193 -1.15 -28.23 22.38
CA PRO A 193 -1.38 -28.19 20.94
C PRO A 193 -2.71 -27.49 20.64
N VAL A 194 -2.70 -26.60 19.66
CA VAL A 194 -3.91 -25.96 19.14
C VAL A 194 -4.53 -26.91 18.11
N MET A 195 -5.48 -27.73 18.56
CA MET A 195 -6.20 -28.67 17.69
C MET A 195 -7.25 -27.89 16.88
N SER A 196 -7.38 -28.22 15.61
CA SER A 196 -7.79 -27.34 14.51
C SER A 196 -9.29 -27.02 14.39
N THR A 197 -9.90 -26.47 15.45
CA THR A 197 -11.21 -25.82 15.39
C THR A 197 -11.23 -24.61 16.32
N LYS A 198 -11.12 -23.42 15.74
CA LYS A 198 -10.94 -22.13 16.44
C LYS A 198 -12.10 -21.71 17.36
N GLU A 199 -13.25 -22.38 17.28
CA GLU A 199 -14.41 -22.11 18.13
C GLU A 199 -14.57 -23.13 19.27
N ASP A 200 -13.77 -24.19 19.27
CA ASP A 200 -13.86 -25.19 20.32
C ASP A 200 -13.04 -24.75 21.53
N GLN A 201 -13.66 -24.84 22.70
CA GLN A 201 -12.95 -24.68 23.96
C GLN A 201 -11.87 -25.77 24.04
N ILE A 202 -10.60 -25.37 24.04
CA ILE A 202 -9.50 -26.30 24.29
C ILE A 202 -9.55 -26.69 25.77
N VAL A 203 -10.04 -27.90 26.05
CA VAL A 203 -10.06 -28.49 27.38
C VAL A 203 -9.09 -29.66 27.41
N ILE A 204 -7.97 -29.49 28.11
CA ILE A 204 -6.98 -30.56 28.29
C ILE A 204 -6.99 -31.04 29.73
N ASN A 205 -7.38 -32.30 29.91
CA ASN A 205 -7.36 -32.99 31.20
C ASN A 205 -6.19 -33.97 31.23
N TYR A 206 -5.26 -33.77 32.16
CA TYR A 206 -4.10 -34.64 32.34
C TYR A 206 -4.37 -35.68 33.43
N GLN A 207 -4.56 -36.94 33.04
CA GLN A 207 -4.78 -38.04 34.00
C GLN A 207 -3.58 -38.27 34.93
N ARG A 208 -2.36 -37.97 34.47
CA ARG A 208 -1.11 -38.06 35.25
C ARG A 208 -0.40 -36.71 35.22
N PRO A 209 -0.66 -35.82 36.19
CA PRO A 209 0.00 -34.52 36.23
C PRO A 209 1.50 -34.68 36.47
N LEU A 210 2.31 -33.95 35.69
CA LEU A 210 3.73 -33.79 36.01
C LEU A 210 3.85 -32.75 37.13
N TYR A 211 4.72 -33.02 38.10
CA TYR A 211 4.99 -32.13 39.21
C TYR A 211 6.39 -31.56 39.08
N PHE A 212 6.48 -30.25 39.25
CA PHE A 212 7.73 -29.50 39.23
C PHE A 212 8.03 -28.99 40.65
N PRO A 213 9.31 -28.88 41.03
CA PRO A 213 9.69 -28.20 42.26
C PRO A 213 9.20 -26.75 42.24
N LEU A 214 8.75 -26.26 43.40
CA LEU A 214 8.40 -24.85 43.54
C LEU A 214 9.67 -24.02 43.77
N ARG A 215 9.76 -22.88 43.08
CA ARG A 215 10.82 -21.90 43.25
C ARG A 215 10.66 -21.05 44.52
N LYS A 216 9.41 -20.92 45.00
CA LYS A 216 9.03 -20.07 46.13
C LYS A 216 8.35 -20.90 47.21
N ASN A 217 8.69 -20.63 48.48
CA ASN A 217 8.04 -21.25 49.65
C ASN A 217 6.81 -20.48 50.14
N TYR A 218 6.64 -19.24 49.66
CA TYR A 218 5.49 -18.39 49.90
C TYR A 218 5.05 -17.81 48.55
N ILE A 219 3.77 -17.94 48.23
CA ILE A 219 3.19 -17.54 46.94
C ILE A 219 2.00 -16.64 47.25
N ASP A 220 2.13 -15.36 46.95
CA ASP A 220 1.08 -14.35 47.01
C ASP A 220 0.44 -14.11 45.64
N CYS A 221 1.23 -14.15 44.58
CA CYS A 221 0.81 -14.03 43.19
C CYS A 221 1.37 -15.18 42.35
N ILE A 222 0.57 -15.65 41.39
CA ILE A 222 0.98 -16.64 40.39
C ILE A 222 0.84 -15.97 39.02
N GLU A 223 1.95 -15.81 38.33
CA GLU A 223 1.96 -15.32 36.96
C GLU A 223 1.93 -16.51 36.00
N ILE A 224 1.10 -16.38 34.95
CA ILE A 224 0.98 -17.35 33.87
C ILE A 224 1.19 -16.60 32.55
N GLU A 225 2.26 -16.95 31.84
CA GLU A 225 2.51 -16.42 30.51
C GLU A 225 2.17 -17.48 29.46
N LEU A 226 1.42 -17.07 28.44
CA LEU A 226 1.11 -17.90 27.29
C LEU A 226 1.86 -17.34 26.09
N LYS A 227 2.70 -18.17 25.46
CA LYS A 227 3.51 -17.77 24.31
C LYS A 227 3.34 -18.72 23.13
N SER A 228 3.53 -18.20 21.92
CA SER A 228 3.72 -19.00 20.71
C SER A 228 5.10 -19.67 20.71
N SER A 229 5.34 -20.54 19.72
CA SER A 229 6.66 -21.13 19.48
C SER A 229 7.76 -20.10 19.18
N SER A 230 7.38 -18.95 18.62
CA SER A 230 8.28 -17.81 18.38
C SER A 230 8.58 -16.99 19.64
N GLY A 231 7.89 -17.25 20.75
CA GLY A 231 8.04 -16.52 22.01
C GLY A 231 7.12 -15.29 22.15
N ASP A 232 6.29 -15.01 21.15
CA ASP A 232 5.33 -13.92 21.18
C ASP A 232 4.16 -14.24 22.12
N GLY A 233 3.63 -13.23 22.81
CA GLY A 233 2.49 -13.40 23.71
C GLY A 233 1.20 -13.78 22.97
N ILE A 234 0.45 -14.74 23.52
CA ILE A 234 -0.86 -15.10 22.98
C ILE A 234 -1.90 -14.04 23.38
N ILE A 235 -2.52 -13.42 22.37
CA ILE A 235 -3.57 -12.41 22.57
C ILE A 235 -4.94 -13.08 22.44
N PHE A 236 -5.73 -13.06 23.51
CA PHE A 236 -7.13 -13.45 23.46
C PHE A 236 -8.00 -12.23 23.11
N THR A 237 -8.79 -12.35 22.04
CA THR A 237 -9.76 -11.31 21.66
C THR A 237 -11.07 -11.45 22.44
N SER A 238 -11.38 -12.65 22.93
CA SER A 238 -12.56 -12.95 23.76
C SER A 238 -12.41 -14.31 24.46
N GLY A 239 -13.29 -14.62 25.41
CA GLY A 239 -13.35 -15.93 26.09
C GLY A 239 -12.89 -15.91 27.54
N LYS A 240 -12.67 -17.11 28.09
CA LYS A 240 -12.16 -17.33 29.45
C LYS A 240 -11.08 -18.40 29.44
N SER A 241 -9.98 -18.15 30.13
CA SER A 241 -8.92 -19.13 30.37
C SER A 241 -9.03 -19.66 31.79
N LEU A 242 -9.08 -20.98 31.94
CA LEU A 242 -9.15 -21.65 33.24
C LEU A 242 -7.92 -22.54 33.40
N LEU A 243 -7.20 -22.36 34.51
CA LEU A 243 -6.05 -23.16 34.88
C LEU A 243 -6.31 -23.78 36.26
N VAL A 244 -6.03 -25.07 36.39
CA VAL A 244 -6.06 -25.78 37.68
C VAL A 244 -4.66 -26.23 38.02
N LEU A 245 -4.12 -25.74 39.13
CA LEU A 245 -2.81 -26.13 39.64
C LEU A 245 -2.97 -27.11 40.81
N SER A 246 -2.26 -28.24 40.74
CA SER A 246 -2.20 -29.21 41.83
C SER A 246 -0.90 -29.04 42.61
N PHE A 247 -1.02 -28.74 43.90
CA PHE A 247 0.11 -28.67 44.82
C PHE A 247 0.16 -29.94 45.66
N ARG A 248 1.33 -30.56 45.73
CA ARG A 248 1.58 -31.71 46.62
C ARG A 248 2.86 -31.47 47.41
N ARG A 249 2.85 -31.87 48.68
CA ARG A 249 4.09 -31.95 49.46
C ARG A 249 4.95 -33.05 48.84
N ARG A 250 6.24 -32.76 48.63
CA ARG A 250 7.19 -33.77 48.14
C ARG A 250 7.22 -34.91 49.16
N THR A 251 6.74 -36.08 48.74
CA THR A 251 6.93 -37.32 49.49
C THR A 251 8.38 -37.72 49.28
N VAL A 252 9.16 -37.65 50.36
CA VAL A 252 10.55 -38.13 50.40
C VAL A 252 10.53 -39.64 50.44
#